data_AF-A0AB38S7W4-F1
#
_entry.id   AF-A0AB38S7W4-F1
#
_cell.length_a   1.000
_cell.length_b   1.000
_cell.length_c   1.000
_cell.angle_alpha   90.00
_cell.angle_beta   90.00
_cell.angle_gamma   90.00
#
_symmetry.space_group_name_H-M   'P 1'
#
loop_
_entity.id
_entity.type
_entity.pdbx_description
1 polymer ?
#
loop_
_entity_poly.entity_id
_entity_poly.type
_entity_poly.pdbx_seq_one_letter_code
_entity_poly.pdbx_strand_id
1 'polypeptide(L)'
;MQTIAKPQRVEPEPAKDTDLDVALIVQVPNEEKIMPQTYRDARWYRSMLYVPGDKFDWMLKAPKYGADALILDLEDSVEVTQKAGARKAVAAAIAELSTGPFGRFVRLNGWRTGHLLDDLNAVVVDGLDGVAPAKTEDPEEITALDLVLGDMERSRGLPAGRIEIWPHPESALGMYRLYHLCTASQRVKRAGCSGGPPPGGDGARSLGLNHATEEGIYFGAYSALQARAAGIIQVEGAMTGRLGDVELVRRIGERSKRMGASFASAIHPSHIPVINEVYSPTHDEINESCDIISALAEATARGEGSIRYKSTSVDYAVVRTAMEILKRAQAIGIDVGNIPKVELPPS
;
A
#
# COMPACT_ATOMS: atom_id res chain seq x y z
N MET A 1 -5.83 -80.63 -45.66
CA MET A 1 -6.57 -80.52 -44.38
C MET A 1 -5.65 -79.77 -43.43
N GLN A 2 -5.91 -78.59 -42.87
CA GLN A 2 -7.15 -77.86 -42.58
C GLN A 2 -6.94 -76.36 -42.83
N THR A 3 -8.03 -75.68 -43.19
CA THR A 3 -8.14 -74.24 -43.42
C THR A 3 -8.12 -73.49 -42.08
N ILE A 4 -7.23 -72.50 -41.93
CA ILE A 4 -7.13 -71.66 -40.73
C ILE A 4 -8.04 -70.43 -40.91
N ALA A 5 -9.08 -70.32 -40.08
CA ALA A 5 -9.98 -69.17 -40.01
C ALA A 5 -9.35 -68.03 -39.19
N LYS A 6 -9.48 -66.79 -39.67
CA LYS A 6 -9.04 -65.57 -38.98
C LYS A 6 -9.98 -65.24 -37.81
N PRO A 7 -9.48 -64.84 -36.63
CA PRO A 7 -10.33 -64.45 -35.51
C PRO A 7 -10.93 -63.04 -35.71
N GLN A 8 -12.21 -62.91 -35.34
CA GLN A 8 -12.99 -61.68 -35.33
C GLN A 8 -12.51 -60.71 -34.24
N ARG A 9 -12.54 -59.42 -34.57
CA ARG A 9 -12.18 -58.29 -33.70
C ARG A 9 -13.36 -58.02 -32.75
N VAL A 10 -13.13 -58.16 -31.45
CA VAL A 10 -14.09 -57.82 -30.40
C VAL A 10 -13.92 -56.32 -30.09
N GLU A 11 -14.97 -55.53 -30.32
CA GLU A 11 -15.02 -54.13 -29.90
C GLU A 11 -15.34 -54.04 -28.40
N PRO A 12 -14.67 -53.19 -27.62
CA PRO A 12 -14.94 -53.06 -26.19
C PRO A 12 -16.21 -52.24 -25.94
N GLU A 13 -17.06 -52.74 -25.03
CA GLU A 13 -18.22 -52.02 -24.48
C GLU A 13 -17.80 -50.72 -23.76
N PRO A 14 -18.63 -49.66 -23.79
CA PRO A 14 -18.33 -48.40 -23.12
C PRO A 14 -18.42 -48.55 -21.60
N ALA A 15 -17.36 -48.13 -20.91
CA ALA A 15 -17.33 -48.03 -19.45
C ALA A 15 -18.32 -46.96 -18.97
N LYS A 16 -19.06 -47.29 -17.91
CA LYS A 16 -20.08 -46.47 -17.27
C LYS A 16 -19.46 -45.19 -16.67
N ASP A 17 -20.12 -44.06 -16.93
CA ASP A 17 -19.94 -42.78 -16.25
C ASP A 17 -19.95 -42.98 -14.73
N THR A 18 -18.83 -42.60 -14.10
CA THR A 18 -18.80 -42.23 -12.70
C THR A 18 -18.47 -40.75 -12.65
N ASP A 19 -19.50 -39.92 -12.48
CA ASP A 19 -19.40 -38.50 -12.18
C ASP A 19 -18.54 -38.31 -10.92
N LEU A 20 -17.28 -37.95 -11.14
CA LEU A 20 -16.43 -37.28 -10.16
C LEU A 20 -16.21 -35.87 -10.69
N ASP A 21 -17.17 -34.99 -10.38
CA ASP A 21 -17.06 -33.55 -10.56
C ASP A 21 -15.89 -33.03 -9.71
N VAL A 22 -14.70 -33.02 -10.31
CA VAL A 22 -13.53 -32.30 -9.82
C VAL A 22 -13.28 -31.12 -10.76
N ALA A 23 -14.32 -30.30 -10.95
CA ALA A 23 -14.16 -28.95 -11.49
C ALA A 23 -13.70 -28.04 -10.35
N LEU A 24 -12.41 -28.11 -10.00
CA LEU A 24 -11.74 -27.06 -9.24
C LEU A 24 -11.60 -25.86 -10.20
N ILE A 25 -12.70 -25.13 -10.40
CA ILE A 25 -12.70 -23.89 -11.15
C ILE A 25 -11.98 -22.87 -10.28
N VAL A 26 -10.66 -22.80 -10.42
CA VAL A 26 -9.93 -21.56 -10.18
C VAL A 26 -10.50 -20.58 -11.20
N GLN A 27 -11.47 -19.77 -10.77
CA GLN A 27 -11.90 -18.62 -11.55
C GLN A 27 -10.70 -17.67 -11.59
N VAL A 28 -9.88 -17.80 -12.62
CA VAL A 28 -9.00 -16.74 -13.06
C VAL A 28 -9.93 -15.57 -13.38
N PRO A 29 -9.77 -14.39 -12.74
CA PRO A 29 -10.63 -13.26 -13.04
C PRO A 29 -10.55 -12.96 -14.54
N ASN A 30 -11.72 -12.85 -15.16
CA ASN A 30 -11.90 -12.57 -16.58
C ASN A 30 -11.03 -11.35 -16.98
N GLU A 31 -10.13 -11.52 -17.96
CA GLU A 31 -9.22 -10.46 -18.44
C GLU A 31 -9.96 -9.30 -19.15
N GLU A 32 -11.27 -9.39 -19.32
CA GLU A 32 -12.12 -8.34 -19.89
C GLU A 32 -12.70 -7.40 -18.81
N LYS A 33 -11.84 -6.50 -18.31
CA LYS A 33 -12.10 -5.10 -17.90
C LYS A 33 -10.99 -4.62 -16.96
N ILE A 34 -9.76 -4.50 -17.47
CA ILE A 34 -8.84 -3.51 -16.91
C ILE A 34 -9.37 -2.16 -17.36
N MET A 35 -10.31 -1.61 -16.57
CA MET A 35 -10.75 -0.23 -16.70
C MET A 35 -9.53 0.69 -16.60
N PRO A 36 -9.43 1.76 -17.39
CA PRO A 36 -8.40 2.76 -17.19
C PRO A 36 -8.59 3.40 -15.81
N GLN A 37 -7.55 3.36 -14.98
CA GLN A 37 -7.37 4.17 -13.78
C GLN A 37 -8.51 4.20 -12.73
N THR A 38 -9.07 3.07 -12.31
CA THR A 38 -9.73 3.05 -10.99
C THR A 38 -8.68 2.85 -9.91
N TYR A 39 -8.24 3.95 -9.30
CA TYR A 39 -7.39 3.91 -8.12
C TYR A 39 -8.01 3.06 -7.00
N ARG A 40 -7.18 2.26 -6.33
CA ARG A 40 -7.62 1.42 -5.20
C ARG A 40 -8.01 2.32 -4.03
N ASP A 41 -9.17 2.06 -3.43
CA ASP A 41 -9.58 2.79 -2.23
C ASP A 41 -8.71 2.38 -1.04
N ALA A 42 -8.17 3.39 -0.36
CA ALA A 42 -7.23 3.23 0.73
C ALA A 42 -7.49 4.31 1.77
N ARG A 43 -7.40 3.94 3.05
CA ARG A 43 -7.39 4.91 4.14
C ARG A 43 -6.22 5.88 3.93
N TRP A 44 -6.40 7.17 4.18
CA TRP A 44 -5.32 8.13 4.00
C TRP A 44 -4.40 8.22 5.23
N TYR A 45 -3.09 8.15 4.99
CA TYR A 45 -2.05 8.38 5.98
C TYR A 45 -1.09 9.43 5.42
N ARG A 46 -0.63 10.37 6.24
CA ARG A 46 0.44 11.33 5.93
C ARG A 46 1.77 10.85 6.48
N SER A 47 1.73 10.24 7.66
CA SER A 47 2.90 9.76 8.38
C SER A 47 2.69 8.34 8.92
N MET A 48 3.74 7.53 8.86
CA MET A 48 3.77 6.20 9.44
C MET A 48 5.03 6.03 10.31
N LEU A 49 4.87 5.78 11.61
CA LEU A 49 5.99 5.73 12.56
C LEU A 49 6.45 4.29 12.80
N TYR A 50 7.71 4.00 12.48
CA TYR A 50 8.38 2.77 12.90
C TYR A 50 8.56 2.74 14.41
N VAL A 51 8.19 1.61 15.03
CA VAL A 51 8.38 1.34 16.45
C VAL A 51 8.91 -0.08 16.62
N PRO A 52 10.03 -0.29 17.31
CA PRO A 52 10.56 -1.63 17.52
C PRO A 52 9.58 -2.54 18.28
N GLY A 53 9.33 -3.73 17.74
CA GLY A 53 8.37 -4.70 18.28
C GLY A 53 8.79 -5.31 19.62
N ASP A 54 10.07 -5.21 19.99
CA ASP A 54 10.60 -5.62 21.30
C ASP A 54 10.46 -4.53 22.39
N LYS A 55 9.97 -3.32 22.04
CA LYS A 55 9.79 -2.19 22.97
C LYS A 55 8.30 -1.94 23.24
N PHE A 56 7.67 -2.83 24.01
CA PHE A 56 6.23 -2.75 24.33
C PHE A 56 5.77 -1.38 24.84
N ASP A 57 6.48 -0.81 25.82
CA ASP A 57 6.19 0.53 26.35
C ASP A 57 6.24 1.64 25.28
N TRP A 58 7.10 1.48 24.26
CA TRP A 58 7.21 2.46 23.19
C TRP A 58 6.03 2.34 22.23
N MET A 59 5.60 1.11 21.91
CA MET A 59 4.40 0.87 21.10
C MET A 59 3.16 1.52 21.71
N LEU A 60 2.95 1.37 23.02
CA LEU A 60 1.80 1.98 23.71
C LEU A 60 1.90 3.51 23.82
N LYS A 61 3.12 4.08 23.87
CA LYS A 61 3.33 5.53 23.93
C LYS A 61 3.28 6.19 22.55
N ALA A 62 3.54 5.45 21.48
CA ALA A 62 3.67 5.98 20.12
C ALA A 62 2.46 6.80 19.62
N PRO A 63 1.18 6.43 19.91
CA PRO A 63 0.02 7.18 19.45
C PRO A 63 0.03 8.66 19.83
N LYS A 64 0.64 9.03 20.97
CA LYS A 64 0.68 10.41 21.45
C LYS A 64 1.45 11.37 20.53
N TYR A 65 2.28 10.84 19.63
CA TYR A 65 3.06 11.64 18.69
C TYR A 65 2.28 12.04 17.44
N GLY A 66 1.05 11.54 17.26
CA GLY A 66 0.15 11.96 16.18
C GLY A 66 0.50 11.41 14.80
N ALA A 67 1.14 10.24 14.75
CA ALA A 67 1.32 9.51 13.48
C ALA A 67 -0.03 8.95 13.01
N ASP A 68 -0.30 9.02 11.70
CA ASP A 68 -1.57 8.49 11.16
C ASP A 68 -1.57 6.94 11.13
N ALA A 69 -0.39 6.32 11.17
CA ALA A 69 -0.21 4.88 11.43
C ALA A 69 1.09 4.57 12.18
N LEU A 70 1.11 3.41 12.83
CA LEU A 70 2.29 2.81 13.45
C LEU A 70 2.73 1.59 12.66
N ILE A 71 4.04 1.40 12.52
CA ILE A 71 4.66 0.21 11.92
C ILE A 71 5.45 -0.48 13.03
N LEU A 72 4.87 -1.55 13.58
CA LEU A 72 5.48 -2.34 14.64
C LEU A 72 6.49 -3.30 13.99
N ASP A 73 7.77 -3.08 14.22
CA ASP A 73 8.84 -3.74 13.47
C ASP A 73 9.29 -5.05 14.13
N LEU A 74 9.22 -6.15 13.40
CA LEU A 74 9.73 -7.47 13.80
C LEU A 74 11.04 -7.85 13.09
N GLU A 75 11.55 -7.01 12.18
CA GLU A 75 12.67 -7.33 11.31
C GLU A 75 13.97 -6.68 11.81
N ASP A 76 14.49 -5.64 11.14
CA ASP A 76 15.81 -5.05 11.41
C ASP A 76 15.96 -4.50 12.83
N SER A 77 14.89 -3.97 13.44
CA SER A 77 14.98 -3.43 14.81
C SER A 77 14.99 -4.49 15.91
N VAL A 78 14.80 -5.77 15.59
CA VAL A 78 14.64 -6.86 16.56
C VAL A 78 15.69 -7.93 16.34
N GLU A 79 16.56 -8.09 17.34
CA GLU A 79 17.59 -9.13 17.36
C GLU A 79 16.95 -10.54 17.29
N VAL A 80 17.61 -11.48 16.59
CA VAL A 80 17.09 -12.82 16.26
C VAL A 80 16.58 -13.58 17.49
N THR A 81 17.32 -13.58 18.60
CA THR A 81 16.93 -14.24 19.85
C THR A 81 15.71 -13.61 20.52
N GLN A 82 15.40 -12.35 20.20
CA GLN A 82 14.27 -11.61 20.78
C GLN A 82 12.99 -11.71 19.96
N LYS A 83 13.04 -12.22 18.71
CA LYS A 83 11.88 -12.25 17.79
C LYS A 83 10.66 -12.96 18.38
N ALA A 84 10.86 -14.07 19.09
CA ALA A 84 9.76 -14.80 19.73
C ALA A 84 9.04 -13.96 20.82
N GLY A 85 9.80 -13.18 21.59
CA GLY A 85 9.24 -12.24 22.57
C GLY A 85 8.57 -11.05 21.91
N ALA A 86 9.20 -10.46 20.89
CA ALA A 86 8.68 -9.33 20.13
C ALA A 86 7.33 -9.66 19.48
N ARG A 87 7.16 -10.85 18.88
CA ARG A 87 5.87 -11.31 18.32
C ARG A 87 4.73 -11.23 19.33
N LYS A 88 4.96 -11.72 20.55
CA LYS A 88 3.96 -11.69 21.63
C LYS A 88 3.64 -10.25 22.04
N ALA A 89 4.67 -9.41 22.17
CA ALA A 89 4.52 -8.01 22.52
C ALA A 89 3.73 -7.23 21.44
N VAL A 90 4.03 -7.46 20.16
CA VAL A 90 3.32 -6.84 19.03
C VAL A 90 1.85 -7.26 19.00
N ALA A 91 1.55 -8.56 19.15
CA ALA A 91 0.17 -9.04 19.21
C ALA A 91 -0.62 -8.40 20.37
N ALA A 92 -0.01 -8.30 21.57
CA ALA A 92 -0.61 -7.63 22.71
C ALA A 92 -0.83 -6.12 22.44
N ALA A 93 0.15 -5.44 21.83
CA ALA A 93 0.06 -4.03 21.51
C ALA A 93 -1.05 -3.73 20.49
N ILE A 94 -1.25 -4.58 19.47
CA ILE A 94 -2.35 -4.44 18.51
C ILE A 94 -3.70 -4.47 19.25
N ALA A 95 -3.87 -5.42 20.16
CA ALA A 95 -5.10 -5.56 20.95
C ALA A 95 -5.35 -4.35 21.86
N GLU A 96 -4.33 -3.91 22.61
CA GLU A 96 -4.43 -2.75 23.50
C GLU A 96 -4.71 -1.44 22.75
N LEU A 97 -4.17 -1.30 21.53
CA LEU A 97 -4.33 -0.11 20.71
C LEU A 97 -5.57 -0.16 19.81
N SER A 98 -6.37 -1.22 19.83
CA SER A 98 -7.44 -1.53 18.84
C SER A 98 -8.47 -0.42 18.59
N THR A 99 -8.74 0.43 19.58
CA THR A 99 -9.74 1.52 19.49
C THR A 99 -9.18 2.85 18.96
N GLY A 100 -7.86 2.95 18.79
CA GLY A 100 -7.19 4.16 18.31
C GLY A 100 -7.57 4.56 16.87
N PRO A 101 -7.59 5.86 16.54
CA PRO A 101 -7.95 6.36 15.22
C PRO A 101 -6.74 6.35 14.26
N PHE A 102 -5.82 5.39 14.36
CA PHE A 102 -4.62 5.27 13.52
C PHE A 102 -4.51 3.88 12.91
N GLY A 103 -3.67 3.70 11.89
CA GLY A 103 -3.37 2.39 11.31
C GLY A 103 -2.37 1.59 12.17
N ARG A 104 -2.55 0.28 12.24
CA ARG A 104 -1.66 -0.67 12.92
C ARG A 104 -1.07 -1.61 11.88
N PHE A 105 0.16 -1.31 11.49
CA PHE A 105 0.94 -2.12 10.57
C PHE A 105 2.01 -2.90 11.32
N VAL A 106 2.37 -4.06 10.79
CA VAL A 106 3.53 -4.82 11.27
C VAL A 106 4.51 -5.02 10.12
N ARG A 107 5.77 -4.61 10.29
CA ARG A 107 6.84 -5.00 9.37
C ARG A 107 7.27 -6.43 9.69
N LEU A 108 7.07 -7.33 8.74
CA LEU A 108 7.38 -8.75 8.88
C LEU A 108 8.81 -9.03 8.44
N ASN A 109 9.40 -10.10 8.96
CA ASN A 109 10.64 -10.64 8.41
C ASN A 109 10.42 -11.15 6.98
N GLY A 110 11.47 -11.14 6.15
CA GLY A 110 11.39 -11.62 4.76
C GLY A 110 11.19 -13.13 4.64
N TRP A 111 10.68 -13.60 3.50
CA TRP A 111 10.37 -15.01 3.22
C TRP A 111 11.54 -15.96 3.48
N ARG A 112 12.76 -15.54 3.13
CA ARG A 112 13.98 -16.37 3.22
C ARG A 112 14.59 -16.44 4.63
N THR A 113 14.00 -15.77 5.61
CA THR A 113 14.54 -15.70 6.98
C THR A 113 14.11 -16.88 7.88
N GLY A 114 13.08 -17.63 7.47
CA GLY A 114 12.46 -18.66 8.33
C GLY A 114 11.55 -18.08 9.43
N HIS A 115 11.29 -16.77 9.45
CA HIS A 115 10.51 -16.12 10.51
C HIS A 115 9.12 -15.62 10.08
N LEU A 116 8.87 -15.43 8.77
CA LEU A 116 7.65 -14.79 8.26
C LEU A 116 6.36 -15.52 8.71
N LEU A 117 6.31 -16.85 8.65
CA LEU A 117 5.11 -17.60 9.05
C LEU A 117 4.82 -17.49 10.55
N ASP A 118 5.87 -17.50 11.39
CA ASP A 118 5.71 -17.28 12.82
C ASP A 118 5.23 -15.86 13.13
N ASP A 119 5.77 -14.87 12.41
CA ASP A 119 5.34 -13.47 12.53
C ASP A 119 3.84 -13.36 12.21
N LEU A 120 3.42 -13.88 11.05
CA LEU A 120 2.01 -13.90 10.65
C LEU A 120 1.14 -14.59 11.69
N ASN A 121 1.53 -15.78 12.14
CA ASN A 121 0.78 -16.56 13.11
C ASN A 121 0.50 -15.75 14.40
N ALA A 122 1.48 -14.95 14.83
CA ALA A 122 1.34 -14.10 16.00
C ALA A 122 0.49 -12.85 15.75
N VAL A 123 0.66 -12.16 14.62
CA VAL A 123 0.15 -10.79 14.45
C VAL A 123 -1.16 -10.66 13.69
N VAL A 124 -1.60 -11.70 12.97
CA VAL A 124 -2.89 -11.70 12.25
C VAL A 124 -4.04 -11.84 13.25
N VAL A 125 -4.35 -10.76 13.96
CA VAL A 125 -5.38 -10.68 15.01
C VAL A 125 -6.35 -9.53 14.70
N ASP A 126 -7.48 -9.48 15.40
CA ASP A 126 -8.39 -8.34 15.26
C ASP A 126 -7.69 -7.03 15.65
N GLY A 127 -7.97 -5.98 14.88
CA GLY A 127 -7.30 -4.69 14.98
C GLY A 127 -6.07 -4.51 14.07
N LEU A 128 -5.50 -5.57 13.48
CA LEU A 128 -4.43 -5.41 12.50
C LEU A 128 -4.97 -4.78 11.20
N ASP A 129 -4.32 -3.72 10.73
CA ASP A 129 -4.71 -3.01 9.51
C ASP A 129 -3.87 -3.42 8.30
N GLY A 130 -2.61 -3.83 8.50
CA GLY A 130 -1.78 -4.30 7.40
C GLY A 130 -0.46 -4.94 7.83
N VAL A 131 0.15 -5.64 6.89
CA VAL A 131 1.49 -6.21 7.03
C VAL A 131 2.41 -5.66 5.96
N ALA A 132 3.69 -5.54 6.30
CA ALA A 132 4.68 -5.01 5.39
C ALA A 132 5.87 -5.97 5.29
N PRO A 133 5.90 -6.91 4.33
CA PRO A 133 6.99 -7.86 4.19
C PRO A 133 8.29 -7.14 3.78
N ALA A 134 9.34 -7.32 4.57
CA ALA A 134 10.67 -6.77 4.26
C ALA A 134 11.26 -7.41 3.00
N LYS A 135 12.12 -6.66 2.28
CA LYS A 135 12.95 -7.15 1.17
C LYS A 135 12.16 -7.93 0.11
N THR A 136 11.01 -7.38 -0.29
CA THR A 136 10.12 -8.00 -1.28
C THR A 136 10.69 -7.88 -2.69
N GLU A 137 10.90 -9.00 -3.38
CA GLU A 137 11.47 -9.03 -4.73
C GLU A 137 10.64 -9.84 -5.74
N ASP A 138 9.75 -10.71 -5.26
CA ASP A 138 8.97 -11.63 -6.10
C ASP A 138 7.47 -11.34 -6.02
N PRO A 139 6.77 -11.08 -7.13
CA PRO A 139 5.30 -10.94 -7.14
C PRO A 139 4.59 -12.16 -6.56
N GLU A 140 5.13 -13.35 -6.81
CA GLU A 140 4.61 -14.63 -6.33
C GLU A 140 4.65 -14.72 -4.80
N GLU A 141 5.64 -14.09 -4.14
CA GLU A 141 5.70 -13.96 -2.68
C GLU A 141 4.52 -13.13 -2.14
N ILE A 142 4.06 -12.12 -2.89
CA ILE A 142 2.88 -11.30 -2.53
C ILE A 142 1.59 -12.07 -2.76
N THR A 143 1.46 -12.79 -3.87
CA THR A 143 0.31 -13.65 -4.13
C THR A 143 0.21 -14.76 -3.08
N ALA A 144 1.32 -15.39 -2.69
CA ALA A 144 1.35 -16.37 -1.62
C ALA A 144 0.94 -15.76 -0.27
N LEU A 145 1.43 -14.56 0.05
CA LEU A 145 1.06 -13.85 1.28
C LEU A 145 -0.45 -13.56 1.34
N ASP A 146 -1.05 -13.14 0.21
CA ASP A 146 -2.50 -12.91 0.12
C ASP A 146 -3.31 -14.17 0.44
N LEU A 147 -2.92 -15.32 -0.13
CA LEU A 147 -3.57 -16.60 0.14
C LEU A 147 -3.47 -17.00 1.62
N VAL A 148 -2.28 -16.86 2.22
CA VAL A 148 -2.05 -17.15 3.64
C VAL A 148 -2.88 -16.22 4.53
N LEU A 149 -2.88 -14.92 4.26
CA LEU A 149 -3.70 -13.96 5.00
C LEU A 149 -5.19 -14.27 4.88
N GLY A 150 -5.66 -14.59 3.67
CA GLY A 150 -7.06 -14.96 3.45
C GLY A 150 -7.48 -16.20 4.24
N ASP A 151 -6.61 -17.20 4.37
CA ASP A 151 -6.88 -18.38 5.20
C ASP A 151 -6.89 -18.09 6.69
N MET A 152 -5.94 -17.27 7.15
CA MET A 152 -5.87 -16.84 8.55
C MET A 152 -7.05 -15.94 8.94
N GLU A 153 -7.47 -15.04 8.06
CA GLU A 153 -8.68 -14.23 8.28
C GLU A 153 -9.91 -15.14 8.44
N ARG A 154 -10.12 -16.10 7.52
CA ARG A 154 -11.25 -17.04 7.61
C ARG A 154 -11.21 -17.88 8.89
N SER A 155 -10.07 -18.50 9.18
CA SER A 155 -9.93 -19.40 10.35
C SER A 155 -10.04 -18.66 11.69
N ARG A 156 -9.80 -17.34 11.71
CA ARG A 156 -9.89 -16.50 12.91
C ARG A 156 -11.16 -15.63 12.95
N GLY A 157 -12.06 -15.78 11.98
CA GLY A 157 -13.31 -15.01 11.91
C GLY A 157 -13.11 -13.51 11.65
N LEU A 158 -11.99 -13.13 11.02
CA LEU A 158 -11.72 -11.75 10.62
C LEU A 158 -12.37 -11.43 9.26
N PRO A 159 -12.70 -10.17 8.98
CA PRO A 159 -13.25 -9.79 7.68
C PRO A 159 -12.27 -10.10 6.55
N ALA A 160 -12.74 -10.81 5.53
CA ALA A 160 -11.93 -11.20 4.38
C ALA A 160 -11.44 -9.96 3.61
N GLY A 161 -10.16 -9.96 3.24
CA GLY A 161 -9.57 -8.87 2.45
C GLY A 161 -9.22 -7.62 3.26
N ARG A 162 -9.38 -7.66 4.59
CA ARG A 162 -9.18 -6.47 5.45
C ARG A 162 -7.72 -6.09 5.59
N ILE A 163 -6.85 -7.07 5.84
CA ILE A 163 -5.44 -6.83 6.13
C ILE A 163 -4.72 -6.43 4.84
N GLU A 164 -4.17 -5.23 4.80
CA GLU A 164 -3.40 -4.73 3.65
C GLU A 164 -2.03 -5.40 3.56
N ILE A 165 -1.49 -5.45 2.33
CA ILE A 165 -0.10 -5.84 2.09
C ILE A 165 0.65 -4.62 1.58
N TRP A 166 1.71 -4.20 2.26
CA TRP A 166 2.58 -3.13 1.82
C TRP A 166 3.99 -3.69 1.53
N PRO A 167 4.29 -4.02 0.26
CA PRO A 167 5.60 -4.57 -0.07
C PRO A 167 6.71 -3.53 0.13
N HIS A 168 7.84 -3.96 0.70
CA HIS A 168 9.06 -3.17 0.81
C HIS A 168 10.12 -3.65 -0.20
N PRO A 169 10.11 -3.13 -1.45
CA PRO A 169 11.14 -3.42 -2.43
C PRO A 169 12.39 -2.59 -2.18
N GLU A 170 13.24 -3.10 -1.30
CA GLU A 170 14.46 -2.42 -0.82
C GLU A 170 15.74 -2.90 -1.56
N SER A 171 15.59 -3.57 -2.69
CA SER A 171 16.70 -3.99 -3.57
C SER A 171 16.50 -3.49 -5.00
N ALA A 172 17.55 -3.49 -5.81
CA ALA A 172 17.48 -3.15 -7.23
C ALA A 172 16.46 -4.02 -7.98
N LEU A 173 16.39 -5.32 -7.64
CA LEU A 173 15.42 -6.24 -8.24
C LEU A 173 13.98 -5.91 -7.84
N GLY A 174 13.75 -5.65 -6.54
CA GLY A 174 12.43 -5.24 -6.06
C GLY A 174 11.97 -3.93 -6.69
N MET A 175 12.85 -2.93 -6.79
CA MET A 175 12.55 -1.64 -7.44
C MET A 175 12.23 -1.80 -8.93
N TYR A 176 12.98 -2.66 -9.63
CA TYR A 176 12.74 -2.98 -11.04
C TYR A 176 11.40 -3.70 -11.26
N ARG A 177 10.97 -4.54 -10.31
CA ARG A 177 9.72 -5.32 -10.38
C ARG A 177 8.54 -4.65 -9.68
N LEU A 178 8.65 -3.41 -9.21
CA LEU A 178 7.65 -2.78 -8.35
C LEU A 178 6.23 -2.80 -8.97
N TYR A 179 6.07 -2.55 -10.27
CA TYR A 179 4.75 -2.64 -10.90
C TYR A 179 4.10 -4.02 -10.70
N HIS A 180 4.87 -5.10 -10.90
CA HIS A 180 4.38 -6.47 -10.72
C HIS A 180 4.10 -6.80 -9.25
N LEU A 181 4.95 -6.32 -8.32
CA LEU A 181 4.67 -6.44 -6.88
C LEU A 181 3.35 -5.75 -6.51
N CYS A 182 3.08 -4.59 -7.10
CA CYS A 182 1.85 -3.84 -6.86
C CYS A 182 0.61 -4.52 -7.44
N THR A 183 0.72 -5.20 -8.59
CA THR A 183 -0.42 -5.86 -9.24
C THR A 183 -0.68 -7.28 -8.75
N ALA A 184 0.24 -7.88 -8.00
CA ALA A 184 0.14 -9.25 -7.48
C ALA A 184 -1.03 -9.51 -6.50
N SER A 185 -1.57 -8.47 -5.86
CA SER A 185 -2.75 -8.58 -4.99
C SER A 185 -3.53 -7.27 -4.88
N GLN A 186 -4.86 -7.36 -4.72
CA GLN A 186 -5.73 -6.21 -4.42
C GLN A 186 -5.55 -5.67 -2.99
N ARG A 187 -4.89 -6.43 -2.11
CA ARG A 187 -4.50 -5.95 -0.76
C ARG A 187 -3.39 -4.89 -0.82
N VAL A 188 -2.70 -4.76 -1.95
CA VAL A 188 -1.62 -3.78 -2.10
C VAL A 188 -2.20 -2.41 -2.36
N LYS A 189 -2.42 -1.64 -1.29
CA LYS A 189 -3.03 -0.30 -1.40
C LYS A 189 -2.01 0.84 -1.35
N ARG A 190 -0.76 0.51 -1.06
CA ARG A 190 0.34 1.44 -0.81
C ARG A 190 1.67 0.75 -1.11
N ALA A 191 2.59 1.46 -1.76
CA ALA A 191 3.87 0.96 -2.22
C ALA A 191 4.78 2.09 -2.72
N GLY A 192 5.99 1.74 -3.16
CA GLY A 192 6.95 2.64 -3.79
C GLY A 192 7.81 3.40 -2.77
N CYS A 193 8.76 4.19 -3.28
CA CYS A 193 9.61 5.08 -2.49
C CYS A 193 10.03 6.26 -3.39
N SER A 194 9.15 7.25 -3.54
CA SER A 194 9.33 8.35 -4.49
C SER A 194 10.54 9.23 -4.18
N GLY A 195 11.03 9.24 -2.94
CA GLY A 195 12.22 10.01 -2.57
C GLY A 195 13.55 9.36 -3.00
N GLY A 196 13.50 8.18 -3.59
CA GLY A 196 14.65 7.33 -3.88
C GLY A 196 15.19 6.67 -2.62
N PRO A 197 16.07 5.67 -2.75
CA PRO A 197 16.64 5.00 -1.59
C PRO A 197 17.48 5.98 -0.76
N PRO A 198 17.32 5.98 0.57
CA PRO A 198 18.12 6.85 1.42
C PRO A 198 19.61 6.46 1.34
N PRO A 199 20.54 7.43 1.38
CA PRO A 199 21.96 7.13 1.41
C PRO A 199 22.31 6.19 2.57
N GLY A 200 23.01 5.10 2.25
CA GLY A 200 23.39 4.07 3.23
C GLY A 200 22.30 3.04 3.56
N GLY A 201 21.08 3.19 3.01
CA GLY A 201 20.04 2.17 3.11
C GLY A 201 20.23 1.01 2.13
N ASP A 202 19.50 -0.07 2.35
CA ASP A 202 19.58 -1.32 1.55
C ASP A 202 19.42 -1.07 0.05
N GLY A 203 18.47 -0.23 -0.34
CA GLY A 203 18.24 0.11 -1.74
C GLY A 203 19.42 0.84 -2.38
N ALA A 204 20.05 1.78 -1.66
CA ALA A 204 21.20 2.52 -2.15
C ALA A 204 22.40 1.60 -2.29
N ARG A 205 22.62 0.71 -1.31
CA ARG A 205 23.63 -0.34 -1.35
C ARG A 205 23.42 -1.28 -2.53
N SER A 206 22.19 -1.74 -2.77
CA SER A 206 21.86 -2.66 -3.86
C SER A 206 22.09 -2.06 -5.25
N LEU A 207 21.90 -0.74 -5.40
CA LEU A 207 22.14 -0.02 -6.65
C LEU A 207 23.60 0.45 -6.82
N GLY A 208 24.44 0.29 -5.80
CA GLY A 208 25.81 0.79 -5.81
C GLY A 208 25.91 2.31 -5.74
N LEU A 209 24.91 3.00 -5.19
CA LEU A 209 24.89 4.45 -5.03
C LEU A 209 25.82 4.88 -3.89
N ASN A 210 26.76 5.76 -4.19
CA ASN A 210 27.72 6.33 -3.23
C ASN A 210 27.34 7.77 -2.88
N HIS A 211 27.21 8.08 -1.58
CA HIS A 211 26.83 9.40 -1.05
C HIS A 211 25.53 10.00 -1.65
N ALA A 212 25.01 11.07 -1.04
CA ALA A 212 23.73 11.68 -1.39
C ALA A 212 23.82 12.46 -2.70
N THR A 213 24.00 11.77 -3.82
CA THR A 213 23.87 12.37 -5.14
C THR A 213 22.37 12.54 -5.44
N GLU A 214 21.98 13.65 -6.10
CA GLU A 214 20.58 13.88 -6.45
C GLU A 214 20.05 12.83 -7.41
N GLU A 215 20.93 12.10 -8.09
CA GLU A 215 20.68 11.07 -9.09
C GLU A 215 19.90 9.87 -8.55
N GLY A 216 19.95 9.61 -7.24
CA GLY A 216 19.07 8.61 -6.60
C GLY A 216 17.58 8.90 -6.79
N ILE A 217 17.23 10.15 -7.10
CA ILE A 217 15.86 10.61 -7.30
C ILE A 217 15.16 9.98 -8.52
N TYR A 218 15.92 9.60 -9.55
CA TYR A 218 15.34 8.99 -10.76
C TYR A 218 14.66 7.65 -10.44
N PHE A 219 15.22 6.88 -9.50
CA PHE A 219 14.60 5.64 -9.02
C PHE A 219 13.30 5.92 -8.26
N GLY A 220 13.23 7.07 -7.57
CA GLY A 220 12.04 7.52 -6.88
C GLY A 220 10.90 7.88 -7.85
N ALA A 221 11.19 8.72 -8.85
CA ALA A 221 10.21 9.05 -9.89
C ALA A 221 9.73 7.79 -10.64
N TYR A 222 10.63 6.85 -10.94
CA TYR A 222 10.27 5.58 -11.57
C TYR A 222 9.40 4.71 -10.65
N SER A 223 9.65 4.75 -9.33
CA SER A 223 8.81 4.06 -8.35
C SER A 223 7.39 4.63 -8.30
N ALA A 224 7.26 5.96 -8.31
CA ALA A 224 5.97 6.63 -8.32
C ALA A 224 5.15 6.28 -9.57
N LEU A 225 5.79 6.27 -10.75
CA LEU A 225 5.16 5.87 -12.00
C LEU A 225 4.61 4.44 -11.93
N GLN A 226 5.42 3.48 -11.48
CA GLN A 226 5.02 2.07 -11.38
C GLN A 226 3.87 1.86 -10.40
N ALA A 227 3.91 2.49 -9.21
CA ALA A 227 2.83 2.40 -8.23
C ALA A 227 1.53 2.99 -8.79
N ARG A 228 1.58 4.19 -9.40
CA ARG A 228 0.41 4.82 -10.01
C ARG A 228 -0.15 4.02 -11.17
N ALA A 229 0.71 3.43 -12.02
CA ALA A 229 0.30 2.55 -13.10
C ALA A 229 -0.43 1.29 -12.60
N ALA A 230 -0.10 0.82 -11.40
CA ALA A 230 -0.79 -0.28 -10.72
C ALA A 230 -2.08 0.15 -10.00
N GLY A 231 -2.49 1.42 -10.10
CA GLY A 231 -3.68 1.96 -9.45
C GLY A 231 -3.48 2.34 -7.97
N ILE A 232 -2.23 2.43 -7.50
CA ILE A 232 -1.90 2.81 -6.12
C ILE A 232 -1.68 4.32 -6.02
N ILE A 233 -2.45 4.97 -5.15
CA ILE A 233 -2.35 6.42 -4.93
C ILE A 233 -1.54 6.80 -3.70
N GLN A 234 -1.42 5.88 -2.75
CA GLN A 234 -0.66 6.06 -1.52
C GLN A 234 0.79 5.63 -1.76
N VAL A 235 1.60 6.59 -2.24
CA VAL A 235 3.00 6.34 -2.58
C VAL A 235 3.89 6.91 -1.48
N GLU A 236 4.79 6.09 -0.95
CA GLU A 236 5.71 6.52 0.10
C GLU A 236 6.74 7.52 -0.45
N GLY A 237 7.10 8.50 0.36
CA GLY A 237 8.27 9.36 0.15
C GLY A 237 9.56 8.66 0.56
N ALA A 238 10.46 9.40 1.18
CA ALA A 238 11.69 8.85 1.75
C ALA A 238 11.87 9.26 3.21
N MET A 239 12.65 8.47 3.92
CA MET A 239 13.06 8.69 5.31
C MET A 239 14.56 9.01 5.40
N THR A 240 15.03 9.39 6.59
CA THR A 240 16.45 9.68 6.85
C THR A 240 16.92 9.09 8.17
N GLY A 241 18.14 8.55 8.16
CA GLY A 241 18.85 8.11 9.38
C GLY A 241 19.34 9.28 10.26
N ARG A 242 19.28 10.53 9.77
CA ARG A 242 19.71 11.71 10.54
C ARG A 242 18.59 12.17 11.48
N LEU A 243 18.47 11.52 12.63
CA LEU A 243 17.35 11.68 13.56
C LEU A 243 17.12 13.13 14.02
N GLY A 244 18.19 13.89 14.27
CA GLY A 244 18.10 15.26 14.78
C GLY A 244 17.89 16.35 13.70
N ASP A 245 17.96 16.01 12.42
CA ASP A 245 17.93 16.98 11.32
C ASP A 245 16.51 17.11 10.74
N VAL A 246 15.63 17.78 11.49
CA VAL A 246 14.21 17.99 11.10
C VAL A 246 14.07 18.82 9.83
N GLU A 247 15.05 19.67 9.53
CA GLU A 247 15.05 20.48 8.30
C GLU A 247 15.38 19.60 7.08
N LEU A 248 16.27 18.62 7.22
CA LEU A 248 16.46 17.61 6.18
C LEU A 248 15.20 16.78 5.94
N VAL A 249 14.45 16.44 7.00
CA VAL A 249 13.15 15.72 6.85
C VAL A 249 12.20 16.54 5.98
N ARG A 250 12.08 17.86 6.22
CA ARG A 250 11.25 18.75 5.40
C ARG A 250 11.70 18.75 3.94
N ARG A 251 12.99 18.99 3.68
CA ARG A 251 13.54 19.01 2.31
C ARG A 251 13.28 17.70 1.56
N ILE A 252 13.47 16.55 2.21
CA ILE A 252 13.21 15.24 1.60
C ILE A 252 11.70 15.06 1.34
N GLY A 253 10.85 15.42 2.30
CA GLY A 253 9.40 15.33 2.19
C GLY A 253 8.84 16.17 1.05
N GLU A 254 9.19 17.46 0.98
CA GLU A 254 8.74 18.36 -0.07
C GLU A 254 9.19 17.90 -1.45
N ARG A 255 10.44 17.44 -1.56
CA ARG A 255 10.97 16.88 -2.81
C ARG A 255 10.20 15.63 -3.23
N SER A 256 9.91 14.73 -2.30
CA SER A 256 9.16 13.50 -2.56
C SER A 256 7.70 13.79 -2.94
N LYS A 257 7.05 14.75 -2.26
CA LYS A 257 5.69 15.21 -2.58
C LYS A 257 5.60 15.73 -4.01
N ARG A 258 6.58 16.51 -4.48
CA ARG A 258 6.65 16.98 -5.88
C ARG A 258 6.74 15.85 -6.91
N MET A 259 7.19 14.66 -6.51
CA MET A 259 7.25 13.47 -7.38
C MET A 259 6.04 12.54 -7.24
N GLY A 260 5.01 12.96 -6.50
CA GLY A 260 3.77 12.20 -6.36
C GLY A 260 3.67 11.31 -5.12
N ALA A 261 4.63 11.41 -4.18
CA ALA A 261 4.45 10.84 -2.84
C ALA A 261 3.28 11.52 -2.11
N SER A 262 2.60 10.75 -1.28
CA SER A 262 1.45 11.18 -0.49
C SER A 262 1.63 10.99 1.01
N PHE A 263 2.64 10.25 1.42
CA PHE A 263 2.97 10.01 2.82
C PHE A 263 4.48 9.74 2.97
N ALA A 264 5.00 9.72 4.20
CA ALA A 264 6.34 9.21 4.46
C ALA A 264 6.42 8.42 5.76
N SER A 265 7.34 7.47 5.80
CA SER A 265 7.72 6.80 7.04
C SER A 265 8.67 7.65 7.89
N ALA A 266 8.60 7.43 9.19
CA ALA A 266 9.48 8.03 10.19
C ALA A 266 10.09 6.94 11.07
N ILE A 267 11.35 7.12 11.46
CA ILE A 267 12.03 6.28 12.45
C ILE A 267 12.27 7.02 13.78
N HIS A 268 11.83 8.28 13.87
CA HIS A 268 11.94 9.08 15.07
C HIS A 268 10.70 9.95 15.27
N PRO A 269 10.14 10.04 16.49
CA PRO A 269 8.92 10.80 16.75
C PRO A 269 8.98 12.29 16.38
N SER A 270 10.16 12.93 16.45
CA SER A 270 10.31 14.34 16.08
C SER A 270 10.08 14.63 14.60
N HIS A 271 10.08 13.60 13.74
CA HIS A 271 9.83 13.75 12.30
C HIS A 271 8.34 13.86 11.98
N ILE A 272 7.47 13.34 12.86
CA ILE A 272 6.02 13.25 12.62
C ILE A 272 5.36 14.60 12.38
N PRO A 273 5.60 15.66 13.19
CA PRO A 273 5.00 16.97 12.92
C PRO A 273 5.36 17.53 11.55
N VAL A 274 6.63 17.40 11.15
CA VAL A 274 7.12 17.89 9.86
C VAL A 274 6.51 17.10 8.70
N ILE A 275 6.45 15.76 8.81
CA ILE A 275 5.85 14.90 7.79
C ILE A 275 4.35 15.21 7.65
N ASN A 276 3.63 15.31 8.77
CA ASN A 276 2.20 15.65 8.76
C ASN A 276 1.95 17.00 8.09
N GLU A 277 2.76 18.01 8.37
CA GLU A 277 2.65 19.32 7.73
C GLU A 277 2.89 19.23 6.21
N VAL A 278 4.00 18.61 5.80
CA VAL A 278 4.39 18.50 4.39
C VAL A 278 3.32 17.77 3.56
N TYR A 279 2.79 16.65 4.06
CA TYR A 279 1.85 15.82 3.31
C TYR A 279 0.37 16.15 3.54
N SER A 280 0.06 17.14 4.39
CA SER A 280 -1.31 17.68 4.46
C SER A 280 -1.59 18.58 3.26
N PRO A 281 -2.85 18.63 2.78
CA PRO A 281 -3.30 19.71 1.92
C PRO A 281 -3.21 21.06 2.65
N THR A 282 -2.80 22.11 1.95
CA THR A 282 -2.81 23.47 2.50
C THR A 282 -4.24 24.04 2.53
N HIS A 283 -4.46 25.07 3.35
CA HIS A 283 -5.76 25.74 3.37
C HIS A 283 -6.11 26.37 2.01
N ASP A 284 -5.11 26.90 1.29
CA ASP A 284 -5.29 27.45 -0.04
C ASP A 284 -5.68 26.36 -1.07
N GLU A 285 -5.03 25.19 -1.02
CA GLU A 285 -5.38 24.04 -1.87
C GLU A 285 -6.82 23.56 -1.62
N ILE A 286 -7.25 23.56 -0.34
CA ILE A 286 -8.62 23.19 0.05
C ILE A 286 -9.63 24.22 -0.45
N ASN A 287 -9.38 25.52 -0.20
CA ASN A 287 -10.28 26.60 -0.60
C ASN A 287 -10.44 26.63 -2.13
N GLU A 288 -9.34 26.55 -2.87
CA GLU A 288 -9.37 26.48 -4.33
C GLU A 288 -10.11 25.24 -4.84
N SER A 289 -9.94 24.09 -4.17
CA SER A 289 -10.68 22.87 -4.52
C SER A 289 -12.19 23.00 -4.30
N CYS A 290 -12.61 23.62 -3.20
CA CYS A 290 -14.02 23.91 -2.92
C CYS A 290 -14.62 24.85 -3.96
N ASP A 291 -13.89 25.90 -4.36
CA ASP A 291 -14.33 26.84 -5.38
C ASP A 291 -14.49 26.16 -6.75
N ILE A 292 -13.53 25.31 -7.15
CA ILE A 292 -13.56 24.57 -8.42
C ILE A 292 -14.80 23.67 -8.50
N ILE A 293 -15.12 22.95 -7.41
CA ILE A 293 -16.30 22.08 -7.38
C ILE A 293 -17.59 22.90 -7.42
N SER A 294 -17.62 24.03 -6.73
CA SER A 294 -18.77 24.94 -6.75
C SER A 294 -19.01 25.51 -8.15
N ALA A 295 -17.94 25.92 -8.84
CA ALA A 295 -18.02 26.39 -10.23
C ALA A 295 -18.55 25.31 -11.20
N LEU A 296 -18.15 24.05 -11.01
CA LEU A 296 -18.72 22.93 -11.78
C LEU A 296 -20.21 22.74 -11.48
N ALA A 297 -20.61 22.76 -10.20
CA ALA A 297 -22.01 22.58 -9.82
C ALA A 297 -22.91 23.65 -10.44
N GLU A 298 -22.46 24.90 -10.44
CA GLU A 298 -23.16 26.01 -11.09
C GLU A 298 -23.23 25.88 -12.61
N ALA A 299 -22.12 25.53 -13.27
CA ALA A 299 -22.09 25.32 -14.72
C ALA A 299 -23.02 24.16 -15.13
N THR A 300 -23.01 23.07 -14.37
CA THR A 300 -23.88 21.90 -14.58
C THR A 300 -25.36 22.29 -14.42
N ALA A 301 -25.69 23.10 -13.40
CA ALA A 301 -27.05 23.60 -13.20
C ALA A 301 -27.54 24.51 -14.34
N ARG A 302 -26.63 25.19 -15.05
CA ARG A 302 -26.92 25.97 -16.27
C ARG A 302 -26.91 25.15 -17.56
N GLY A 303 -26.56 23.86 -17.50
CA GLY A 303 -26.42 23.01 -18.68
C GLY A 303 -25.18 23.30 -19.53
N GLU A 304 -24.15 23.92 -18.95
CA GLU A 304 -22.91 24.27 -19.63
C GLU A 304 -21.88 23.13 -19.49
N GLY A 305 -21.27 22.72 -20.60
CA GLY A 305 -20.20 21.70 -20.60
C GLY A 305 -18.80 22.23 -20.33
N SER A 306 -18.60 23.56 -20.39
CA SER A 306 -17.30 24.20 -20.13
C SER A 306 -17.31 24.89 -18.77
N ILE A 307 -16.41 24.50 -17.89
CA ILE A 307 -16.26 25.11 -16.57
C ILE A 307 -15.26 26.27 -16.69
N ARG A 308 -15.65 27.47 -16.27
CA ARG A 308 -14.73 28.60 -16.13
C ARG A 308 -14.49 28.85 -14.66
N TYR A 309 -13.23 28.88 -14.25
CA TYR A 309 -12.83 29.28 -12.91
C TYR A 309 -11.73 30.34 -13.01
N LYS A 310 -11.93 31.49 -12.36
CA LYS A 310 -11.08 32.68 -12.54
C LYS A 310 -10.93 33.00 -14.04
N SER A 311 -9.69 33.12 -14.53
CA SER A 311 -9.35 33.41 -15.92
C SER A 311 -9.06 32.15 -16.77
N THR A 312 -9.35 30.95 -16.25
CA THR A 312 -8.96 29.68 -16.87
C THR A 312 -10.16 28.77 -17.14
N SER A 313 -10.08 28.01 -18.23
CA SER A 313 -11.00 26.89 -18.46
C SER A 313 -10.55 25.71 -17.61
N VAL A 314 -11.47 25.10 -16.87
CA VAL A 314 -11.24 23.93 -16.02
C VAL A 314 -11.80 22.71 -16.73
N ASP A 315 -10.98 21.66 -16.83
CA ASP A 315 -11.42 20.36 -17.35
C ASP A 315 -11.78 19.40 -16.20
N TYR A 316 -12.32 18.23 -16.55
CA TYR A 316 -12.68 17.23 -15.54
C TYR A 316 -11.48 16.63 -14.79
N ALA A 317 -10.26 16.71 -15.33
CA ALA A 317 -9.07 16.22 -14.63
C ALA A 317 -8.70 17.14 -13.46
N VAL A 318 -8.82 18.45 -13.64
CA VAL A 318 -8.66 19.44 -12.56
C VAL A 318 -9.72 19.23 -11.48
N VAL A 319 -10.99 18.99 -11.85
CA VAL A 319 -12.05 18.72 -10.87
C VAL A 319 -11.78 17.43 -10.08
N ARG A 320 -11.34 16.34 -10.75
CA ARG A 320 -10.97 15.09 -10.06
C ARG A 320 -9.84 15.32 -9.05
N THR A 321 -8.87 16.15 -9.40
CA THR A 321 -7.78 16.53 -8.50
C THR A 321 -8.30 17.30 -7.28
N ALA A 322 -9.20 18.27 -7.48
CA ALA A 322 -9.85 19.01 -6.40
C ALA A 322 -10.66 18.08 -5.48
N MET A 323 -11.46 17.16 -6.03
CA MET A 323 -12.21 16.18 -5.24
C MET A 323 -11.29 15.29 -4.39
N GLU A 324 -10.16 14.87 -4.95
CA GLU A 324 -9.16 14.07 -4.26
C GLU A 324 -8.47 14.86 -3.12
N ILE A 325 -8.15 16.15 -3.33
CA ILE A 325 -7.64 17.04 -2.28
C ILE A 325 -8.62 17.14 -1.10
N LEU A 326 -9.92 17.32 -1.38
CA LEU A 326 -10.93 17.41 -0.33
C LEU A 326 -11.15 16.07 0.38
N LYS A 327 -11.13 14.95 -0.35
CA LYS A 327 -11.18 13.61 0.25
C LYS A 327 -10.01 13.39 1.22
N ARG A 328 -8.80 13.86 0.86
CA ARG A 328 -7.62 13.82 1.74
C ARG A 328 -7.81 14.65 3.00
N ALA A 329 -8.25 15.90 2.85
CA ALA A 329 -8.48 16.82 3.95
C ALA A 329 -9.50 16.24 4.96
N GLN A 330 -10.63 15.73 4.46
CA GLN A 330 -11.63 15.06 5.29
C GLN A 330 -11.09 13.83 6.01
N ALA A 331 -10.29 13.00 5.32
CA ALA A 331 -9.73 11.78 5.90
C ALA A 331 -8.76 12.04 7.07
N ILE A 332 -8.16 13.23 7.13
CA ILE A 332 -7.29 13.66 8.24
C ILE A 332 -8.00 14.60 9.23
N GLY A 333 -9.33 14.71 9.14
CA GLY A 333 -10.16 15.46 10.09
C GLY A 333 -10.22 16.97 9.88
N ILE A 334 -9.81 17.48 8.70
CA ILE A 334 -9.98 18.89 8.35
C ILE A 334 -11.42 19.10 7.85
N ASP A 335 -12.11 20.07 8.44
CA ASP A 335 -13.42 20.51 7.95
C ASP A 335 -13.25 21.28 6.63
N VAL A 336 -13.93 20.79 5.59
CA VAL A 336 -13.94 21.35 4.24
C VAL A 336 -15.27 22.05 3.92
N GLY A 337 -16.17 22.16 4.91
CA GLY A 337 -17.50 22.72 4.75
C GLY A 337 -18.44 21.85 3.91
N ASN A 338 -19.53 22.46 3.43
CA ASN A 338 -20.51 21.77 2.60
C ASN A 338 -20.12 21.82 1.13
N ILE A 339 -19.67 20.70 0.59
CA ILE A 339 -19.24 20.58 -0.82
C ILE A 339 -20.44 20.13 -1.67
N PRO A 340 -20.79 20.84 -2.75
CA PRO A 340 -21.83 20.41 -3.68
C PRO A 340 -21.56 19.01 -4.25
N LYS A 341 -22.60 18.18 -4.33
CA LYS A 341 -22.49 16.88 -5.01
C LYS A 341 -22.48 17.10 -6.51
N VAL A 342 -21.41 16.67 -7.16
CA VAL A 342 -21.22 16.75 -8.62
C VAL A 342 -20.93 15.35 -9.16
N GLU A 343 -21.55 15.01 -10.29
CA GLU A 343 -21.26 13.79 -11.02
C GLU A 343 -20.33 14.11 -12.20
N LEU A 344 -19.28 13.31 -12.34
CA LEU A 344 -18.33 13.41 -13.45
C LEU A 344 -18.54 12.24 -14.41
N PRO A 345 -18.40 12.46 -15.73
CA PRO A 345 -18.38 11.35 -16.68
C PRO A 345 -17.22 10.40 -16.35
N PRO A 346 -17.34 9.11 -16.67
CA PRO A 346 -16.25 8.15 -16.51
C PRO A 346 -15.02 8.60 -17.30
N SER A 347 -13.84 8.28 -16.77
CA SER A 347 -12.53 8.66 -17.32
C SER A 347 -12.07 7.73 -18.41
#